data_AF-A0AB33AGQ8-F1
#
_entry.id   AF-A0AB33AGQ8-F1
#
_cell.length_a   1.000
_cell.length_b   1.000
_cell.length_c   1.000
_cell.angle_alpha   90.00
_cell.angle_beta   90.00
_cell.angle_gamma   90.00
#
_symmetry.space_group_name_H-M   'P 1'
#
loop_
_entity.id
_entity.type
_entity.pdbx_description
1 polymer ?
#
loop_
_entity_poly.entity_id
_entity_poly.type
_entity_poly.pdbx_seq_one_letter_code
_entity_poly.pdbx_strand_id
1 'polypeptide(L)'
;MKIIPTATDVPLPMGADPGEMDDWQVNPDGSRYRFVWSPQFGSERLEIRSVVCQYGDGSIAPDGGEQAPEIWIGGEIYDIASAYQAANAIIQAVTQAVQWAGGLAR
;
A
#
# COMPACT_ATOMS: atom_id res chain seq x y z
N MET A 1 -17.79 -3.63 33.19
CA MET A 1 -17.48 -2.43 32.37
C MET A 1 -16.55 -2.90 31.25
N LYS A 2 -17.02 -2.97 30.01
CA LYS A 2 -16.22 -3.46 28.87
C LYS A 2 -15.43 -2.25 28.38
N ILE A 3 -14.12 -2.24 28.61
CA ILE A 3 -13.23 -1.16 28.18
C ILE A 3 -13.21 -1.22 26.65
N ILE A 4 -13.75 -0.20 25.98
CA ILE A 4 -13.65 -0.07 24.53
C ILE A 4 -12.22 0.43 24.26
N PRO A 5 -11.38 -0.29 23.50
CA PRO A 5 -10.01 0.15 23.24
C PRO A 5 -10.03 1.52 22.54
N THR A 6 -9.47 2.52 23.22
CA THR A 6 -9.22 3.84 22.64
C THR A 6 -8.25 3.73 21.45
N ALA A 7 -8.36 4.64 20.49
CA ALA A 7 -7.74 4.60 19.16
C ALA A 7 -6.19 4.41 19.12
N THR A 8 -5.51 4.54 20.26
CA THR A 8 -4.05 4.46 20.41
C THR A 8 -3.48 3.07 20.62
N ASP A 9 -4.31 2.05 20.89
CA ASP A 9 -3.80 0.75 21.38
C ASP A 9 -3.61 -0.33 20.30
N VAL A 10 -4.00 -0.06 19.05
CA VAL A 10 -3.85 -1.03 17.96
C VAL A 10 -2.47 -0.87 17.30
N PRO A 11 -1.55 -1.84 17.43
CA PRO A 11 -0.23 -1.75 16.84
C PRO A 11 -0.31 -1.64 15.31
N LEU A 12 0.63 -0.92 14.72
CA LEU A 12 0.75 -0.89 13.26
C LEU A 12 1.19 -2.25 12.71
N PRO A 13 0.74 -2.64 11.51
CA PRO A 13 1.24 -3.83 10.84
C PRO A 13 2.76 -3.70 10.60
N MET A 14 3.45 -4.84 10.57
CA MET A 14 4.88 -4.88 10.30
C MET A 14 5.20 -4.24 8.95
N GLY A 15 6.19 -3.34 8.94
CA GLY A 15 6.60 -2.63 7.73
C GLY A 15 5.76 -1.40 7.39
N ALA A 16 4.79 -1.03 8.24
CA ALA A 16 4.12 0.26 8.15
C ALA A 16 5.06 1.43 8.43
N ASP A 17 4.78 2.57 7.80
CA ASP A 17 5.34 3.87 8.11
C ASP A 17 4.51 4.53 9.23
N PRO A 18 5.08 4.76 10.43
CA PRO A 18 4.34 5.40 11.52
C PRO A 18 3.89 6.84 11.22
N GLY A 19 4.48 7.48 10.20
CA GLY A 19 4.11 8.82 9.76
C GLY A 19 2.97 8.85 8.74
N GLU A 20 2.63 7.71 8.12
CA GLU A 20 1.70 7.63 7.00
C GLU A 20 0.59 6.62 7.31
N MET A 21 -0.38 7.09 8.10
CA MET A 21 -1.60 6.36 8.40
C MET A 21 -2.76 7.35 8.51
N ASP A 22 -3.92 6.93 8.05
CA ASP A 22 -5.14 7.71 8.18
C ASP A 22 -5.67 7.66 9.62
N ASP A 23 -6.47 8.66 9.96
CA ASP A 23 -7.31 8.60 11.15
C ASP A 23 -8.32 7.44 11.05
N TRP A 24 -8.70 6.90 12.21
CA TRP A 24 -9.72 5.86 12.29
C TRP A 24 -11.07 6.38 11.77
N GLN A 25 -11.58 5.71 10.74
CA GLN A 25 -12.95 5.85 10.27
C GLN A 25 -13.87 4.91 11.05
N VAL A 26 -15.08 5.38 11.38
CA VAL A 26 -16.06 4.62 12.18
C VAL A 26 -17.31 4.37 11.35
N ASN A 27 -17.66 3.09 11.19
CA ASN A 27 -18.86 2.65 10.50
C ASN A 27 -20.12 2.80 11.38
N PRO A 28 -21.33 2.80 10.79
CA PRO A 28 -22.57 2.90 11.55
C PRO A 28 -22.80 1.78 12.60
N ASP A 29 -22.20 0.61 12.39
CA ASP A 29 -22.24 -0.52 13.31
C ASP A 29 -21.23 -0.43 14.46
N GLY A 30 -20.43 0.66 14.50
CA GLY A 30 -19.40 0.91 15.50
C GLY A 30 -18.07 0.20 15.22
N SER A 31 -17.97 -0.60 14.15
CA SER A 31 -16.67 -1.08 13.67
C SER A 31 -15.84 0.10 13.16
N ARG A 32 -14.51 -0.02 13.24
CA ARG A 32 -13.61 1.02 12.76
C ARG A 32 -12.49 0.43 11.92
N TYR A 33 -12.03 1.21 10.95
CA TYR A 33 -10.92 0.88 10.08
C TYR A 33 -10.06 2.13 9.81
N ARG A 34 -8.84 1.94 9.32
CA ARG A 34 -7.98 3.00 8.80
C ARG A 34 -7.12 2.45 7.68
N PHE A 35 -6.62 3.32 6.81
CA PHE A 35 -5.55 2.94 5.89
C PHE A 35 -4.19 3.17 6.54
N VAL A 36 -3.31 2.20 6.35
CA VAL A 36 -1.92 2.26 6.83
C VAL A 36 -1.01 2.02 5.64
N TRP A 37 0.00 2.87 5.51
CA TRP A 37 0.91 2.86 4.37
C TRP A 37 2.26 2.29 4.78
N SER A 38 2.95 1.65 3.84
CA SER A 38 4.38 1.35 3.97
C SER A 38 5.21 2.63 3.80
N PRO A 39 6.51 2.60 4.14
CA PRO A 39 7.44 3.58 3.63
C PRO A 39 7.43 3.63 2.11
N GLN A 40 7.87 4.75 1.55
CA GLN A 40 8.10 4.87 0.12
C GLN A 40 9.24 3.95 -0.33
N PHE A 41 9.00 3.20 -1.40
CA PHE A 41 10.01 2.45 -2.13
C PHE A 41 10.50 3.26 -3.34
N GLY A 42 11.81 3.21 -3.60
CA GLY A 42 12.41 3.85 -4.77
C GLY A 42 12.67 5.35 -4.58
N SER A 43 12.70 6.08 -5.70
CA SER A 43 13.03 7.51 -5.73
C SER A 43 11.81 8.39 -5.50
N GLU A 44 12.02 9.62 -5.02
CA GLU A 44 10.97 10.64 -4.85
C GLU A 44 10.21 11.00 -6.14
N ARG A 45 10.76 10.69 -7.33
CA ARG A 45 10.12 10.99 -8.62
C ARG A 45 8.88 10.14 -8.92
N LEU A 46 8.81 8.95 -8.34
CA LEU A 46 7.70 8.02 -8.50
C LEU A 46 7.42 7.41 -7.15
N GLU A 47 6.35 7.86 -6.52
CA GLU A 47 5.92 7.30 -5.24
C GLU A 47 5.41 5.87 -5.45
N ILE A 48 6.04 4.93 -4.75
CA ILE A 48 5.62 3.53 -4.73
C ILE A 48 5.45 3.12 -3.28
N ARG A 49 4.24 2.76 -2.88
CA ARG A 49 3.92 2.32 -1.51
C ARG A 49 2.93 1.16 -1.55
N SER A 50 2.94 0.36 -0.49
CA SER A 50 1.82 -0.55 -0.18
C SER A 50 0.86 0.16 0.76
N VAL A 51 -0.44 -0.05 0.57
CA VAL A 51 -1.49 0.44 1.47
C VAL A 51 -2.38 -0.73 1.88
N VAL A 52 -2.75 -0.76 3.15
CA VAL A 52 -3.64 -1.79 3.71
C VAL A 52 -4.73 -1.16 4.55
N CYS A 53 -5.93 -1.75 4.50
CA CYS A 53 -6.98 -1.45 5.45
C CYS A 53 -6.74 -2.25 6.74
N GLN A 54 -6.55 -1.55 7.86
CA GLN A 54 -6.44 -2.13 9.19
C GLN A 54 -7.73 -1.93 9.97
N TYR A 55 -8.26 -3.00 10.56
CA TYR A 55 -9.44 -2.96 11.42
C TYR A 55 -9.08 -2.71 12.89
N GLY A 56 -10.07 -2.28 13.67
CA GLY A 56 -9.91 -1.92 15.08
C GLY A 56 -9.45 -3.06 16.01
N ASP A 57 -9.48 -4.30 15.56
CA ASP A 57 -8.92 -5.48 16.25
C ASP A 57 -7.46 -5.78 15.86
N GLY A 58 -6.88 -4.97 14.97
CA GLY A 58 -5.52 -5.10 14.46
C GLY A 58 -5.38 -5.99 13.23
N SER A 59 -6.45 -6.68 12.82
CA SER A 59 -6.43 -7.47 11.58
C SER A 59 -6.35 -6.57 10.34
N ILE A 60 -5.84 -7.16 9.26
CA ILE A 60 -5.75 -6.51 7.95
C ILE A 60 -6.79 -7.14 7.03
N ALA A 61 -7.42 -6.31 6.20
CA ALA A 61 -8.33 -6.78 5.17
C ALA A 61 -7.67 -7.82 4.26
N PRO A 62 -8.37 -8.92 3.93
CA PRO A 62 -7.82 -9.96 3.09
C PRO A 62 -7.74 -9.51 1.63
N ASP A 63 -6.86 -10.16 0.88
CA ASP A 63 -6.82 -10.03 -0.58
C ASP A 63 -8.16 -10.43 -1.23
N GLY A 64 -8.51 -9.78 -2.34
CA GLY A 64 -9.75 -9.96 -3.09
C GLY A 64 -11.01 -9.36 -2.46
N GLY A 65 -10.90 -8.66 -1.33
CA GLY A 65 -11.99 -7.87 -0.73
C GLY A 65 -12.06 -6.43 -1.26
N GLU A 66 -13.13 -5.70 -0.90
CA GLU A 66 -13.30 -4.27 -1.25
C GLU A 66 -12.20 -3.37 -0.66
N GLN A 67 -11.56 -3.82 0.41
CA GLN A 67 -10.54 -3.08 1.16
C GLN A 67 -9.19 -3.81 1.11
N ALA A 68 -8.98 -4.64 0.08
CA ALA A 68 -7.81 -5.48 -0.06
C ALA A 68 -6.49 -4.67 -0.01
N PRO A 69 -5.37 -5.32 0.30
CA PRO A 69 -4.06 -4.69 0.15
C PRO A 69 -3.82 -4.24 -1.29
N GLU A 70 -3.37 -3.00 -1.44
CA GLU A 70 -3.15 -2.36 -2.74
C GLU A 70 -1.77 -1.74 -2.82
N ILE A 71 -1.33 -1.46 -4.05
CA ILE A 71 -0.06 -0.81 -4.36
C ILE A 71 -0.36 0.54 -4.98
N TRP A 72 0.11 1.59 -4.31
CA TRP A 72 0.10 2.94 -4.83
C TRP A 72 1.31 3.15 -5.74
N ILE A 73 1.09 3.57 -6.97
CA ILE A 73 2.14 3.88 -7.94
C ILE A 73 1.82 5.23 -8.58
N GLY A 74 2.52 6.29 -8.15
CA GLY A 74 2.50 7.58 -8.82
C GLY A 74 1.14 8.28 -8.93
N GLY A 75 0.24 8.07 -7.97
CA GLY A 75 -1.11 8.66 -7.98
C GLY A 75 -2.23 7.65 -8.25
N GLU A 76 -1.89 6.44 -8.65
CA GLU A 76 -2.85 5.40 -9.04
C GLU A 76 -2.75 4.19 -8.10
N ILE A 77 -3.89 3.52 -7.93
CA ILE A 77 -4.01 2.32 -7.10
C ILE A 77 -4.04 1.08 -8.00
N TYR A 78 -3.28 0.06 -7.60
CA TYR A 78 -3.23 -1.23 -8.26
C TYR A 78 -3.49 -2.35 -7.25
N ASP A 79 -4.27 -3.36 -7.64
CA ASP A 79 -4.22 -4.64 -6.93
C ASP A 79 -2.82 -5.28 -7.08
N ILE A 80 -2.50 -6.24 -6.21
CA ILE A 80 -1.16 -6.88 -6.18
C ILE A 80 -0.79 -7.50 -7.53
N ALA A 81 -1.71 -8.18 -8.20
CA ALA A 81 -1.43 -8.87 -9.45
C ALA A 81 -1.17 -7.87 -10.60
N SER A 82 -1.98 -6.83 -10.70
CA SER A 82 -1.83 -5.72 -11.62
C SER A 82 -0.53 -4.95 -11.38
N ALA A 83 -0.12 -4.75 -10.12
CA ALA A 83 1.16 -4.14 -9.77
C ALA A 83 2.36 -4.97 -10.26
N TYR A 84 2.30 -6.31 -10.13
CA TYR A 84 3.33 -7.19 -10.71
C TYR A 84 3.38 -7.09 -12.24
N GLN A 85 2.22 -6.98 -12.90
CA GLN A 85 2.17 -6.78 -14.35
C GLN A 85 2.77 -5.44 -14.75
N ALA A 86 2.46 -4.37 -14.03
CA ALA A 86 3.05 -3.04 -14.24
C ALA A 86 4.57 -3.07 -14.06
N ALA A 87 5.07 -3.69 -12.98
CA ALA A 87 6.51 -3.84 -12.75
C ALA A 87 7.20 -4.60 -13.90
N ASN A 88 6.60 -5.69 -14.38
CA ASN A 88 7.12 -6.44 -15.52
C ASN A 88 7.12 -5.61 -16.82
N ALA A 89 6.06 -4.84 -17.08
CA ALA A 89 5.97 -3.96 -18.25
C ALA A 89 7.06 -2.88 -18.20
N ILE A 90 7.33 -2.30 -17.03
CA ILE A 90 8.42 -1.33 -16.83
C ILE A 90 9.77 -1.97 -17.16
N ILE A 91 10.03 -3.18 -16.64
CA ILE A 91 11.28 -3.92 -16.92
C ILE A 91 11.43 -4.18 -18.43
N GLN A 92 10.35 -4.58 -19.10
CA GLN A 92 10.36 -4.80 -20.56
C GLN A 92 10.64 -3.51 -21.33
N ALA A 93 10.00 -2.40 -20.94
CA ALA A 93 10.23 -1.09 -21.56
C ALA A 93 11.68 -0.61 -21.37
N VAL A 94 12.24 -0.76 -20.16
CA VAL A 94 13.65 -0.46 -19.88
C VAL A 94 14.57 -1.32 -20.74
N THR A 95 14.31 -2.63 -20.83
CA THR A 95 15.09 -3.55 -21.65
C THR A 95 15.06 -3.13 -23.12
N GLN A 96 13.89 -2.74 -23.64
CA GLN A 96 13.76 -2.26 -25.02
C GLN A 96 14.53 -0.95 -25.25
N ALA A 97 14.49 -0.03 -24.29
CA ALA A 97 15.23 1.23 -24.36
C ALA A 97 16.75 1.00 -24.37
N VAL A 98 17.25 0.06 -23.55
CA VAL A 98 18.67 -0.33 -23.56
C VAL A 98 19.08 -0.90 -24.92
N GLN A 99 18.23 -1.72 -25.54
CA GLN A 99 18.49 -2.23 -26.89
C GLN A 99 18.56 -1.11 -27.92
N TRP A 100 17.62 -0.15 -27.89
CA TRP A 100 17.64 1.01 -28.78
C TRP A 100 18.86 1.91 -28.56
N ALA A 101 19.36 1.99 -27.33
CA ALA A 101 20.60 2.71 -27.00
C ALA A 101 21.88 1.96 -27.43
N GLY A 102 21.77 0.85 -28.18
CA GLY A 102 22.92 0.06 -28.62
C GLY A 102 23.57 -0.76 -27.51
N GLY A 103 22.81 -1.12 -26.47
CA GLY A 103 23.30 -1.92 -25.33
C GLY A 103 23.99 -1.11 -24.22
N LEU A 104 24.03 0.22 -24.33
CA LEU A 104 24.64 1.10 -23.34
C LEU A 104 23.56 2.00 -22.72
N ALA A 105 22.96 1.55 -21.61
CA ALA A 105 22.24 2.43 -20.70
C ALA A 105 23.18 2.82 -19.54
N ARG A 106 23.19 4.10 -19.15
CA ARG A 106 23.98 4.63 -18.04
C ARG A 106 23.21 4.53 -16.73
#